data_AF-A0A429PDQ9-F1
#
_entry.id   AF-A0A429PDQ9-F1
#
_cell.length_a   1.000
_cell.length_b   1.000
_cell.length_c   1.000
_cell.angle_alpha   90.00
_cell.angle_beta   90.00
_cell.angle_gamma   90.00
#
_symmetry.space_group_name_H-M   'P 1'
#
loop_
_entity.id
_entity.type
_entity.pdbx_description
1 polymer ?
#
loop_
_entity_poly.entity_id
_entity_poly.type
_entity_poly.pdbx_seq_one_letter_code
_entity_poly.pdbx_strand_id
1 'polypeptide(L)'
;MSRTRRFVLALSVVLAALAAALFTAPGAQAHEERPVTFPDGSGSVPKLRTGEPDLLVCKTDRADFARRISGFPAALKARNLTLFERCATSGHRHLQQAVDAVDRPGLTIAILPGRYEEEPSQPPPTGACARLKAPDSALGYQILSYEQQRQCPHNQNLVAILGKKDLQIEGTGASRLDVVIDAKYQKLNAIRADGSDGVYFRNFTAQRTTFNSLYVLAADGFVIDDVLTRWNDEYGFLTFASDHGLYKDCESYGNGDSGIYPGSASNINDGRGYDVPRHSIEITGCRSHHNMVGYSGTAGDSVWVHDNEFDHNMGGASMDSAFPGHPGLPQNHARFERNLIHDNNQNYYPYVADGTCAEPPVERGYEQGVVCPQISMPPGTGIITAGGNWNLYEDNWVYGHQRAAFYLNAVPAFIRGESAWGKQTDTSHHNRYAGNHLGVDRAGASRPNRTDVWWDGQGGGNCWQADAGATTPGAPPECGARRGDVSGAADRLVGEPVKLAQLLVCADYDVRARRLPAGCDWYGARGLQRVETQLALGSALVLALTGGALWWRRLRGNRLAGAATLLGLAGLALDVAGSTLALTPTAVPAVALLLTGAWWTLLGLT
;
A
#
# COMPACT_ATOMS: atom_id res chain seq x y z
N MET A 1 -47.10 4.12 -25.90
CA MET A 1 -45.91 4.94 -25.51
C MET A 1 -45.08 5.24 -26.74
N SER A 2 -44.66 6.49 -26.98
CA SER A 2 -43.79 6.81 -28.11
C SER A 2 -42.42 6.13 -27.97
N ARG A 3 -41.72 5.87 -29.08
CA ARG A 3 -40.34 5.33 -29.08
C ARG A 3 -39.41 6.16 -28.17
N THR A 4 -39.61 7.47 -28.12
CA THR A 4 -38.88 8.41 -27.26
C THR A 4 -39.10 8.14 -25.77
N ARG A 5 -40.34 7.85 -25.34
CA ARG A 5 -40.64 7.52 -23.94
C ARG A 5 -40.02 6.19 -23.52
N ARG A 6 -39.96 5.20 -24.42
CA ARG A 6 -39.30 3.91 -24.14
C ARG A 6 -37.78 4.04 -24.03
N PHE A 7 -37.19 4.90 -24.86
CA PHE A 7 -35.75 5.17 -24.83
C PHE A 7 -35.32 5.94 -23.58
N VAL A 8 -36.08 6.97 -23.19
CA VAL A 8 -35.83 7.73 -21.96
C VAL A 8 -35.99 6.82 -20.74
N LEU A 9 -37.02 5.96 -20.70
CA LEU A 9 -37.19 5.01 -19.60
C LEU A 9 -36.01 4.03 -19.50
N ALA A 10 -35.55 3.49 -20.62
CA ALA A 10 -34.42 2.56 -20.65
C ALA A 10 -33.13 3.23 -20.14
N LEU A 11 -32.88 4.48 -20.55
CA LEU A 11 -31.72 5.24 -20.10
C LEU A 11 -31.80 5.60 -18.60
N SER A 12 -32.98 5.99 -18.12
CA SER A 12 -33.23 6.27 -16.70
C SER A 12 -33.07 5.03 -15.83
N VAL A 13 -33.47 3.85 -16.31
CA VAL A 13 -33.29 2.57 -15.60
C VAL A 13 -31.81 2.19 -15.56
N VAL A 14 -31.05 2.41 -16.64
CA VAL A 14 -29.59 2.17 -16.66
C VAL A 14 -28.86 3.13 -15.73
N LEU A 15 -29.21 4.42 -15.73
CA LEU A 15 -28.64 5.41 -14.81
C LEU A 15 -29.01 5.12 -13.34
N ALA A 16 -30.24 4.67 -13.07
CA ALA A 16 -30.67 4.27 -11.73
C ALA A 16 -30.00 2.97 -11.27
N ALA A 17 -29.77 2.01 -12.18
CA ALA A 17 -29.03 0.78 -11.88
C ALA A 17 -27.55 1.05 -11.63
N LEU A 18 -26.93 1.94 -12.41
CA LEU A 18 -25.57 2.44 -12.15
C LEU A 18 -25.50 3.18 -10.82
N ALA A 19 -26.47 4.07 -10.52
CA ALA A 19 -26.55 4.74 -9.22
C ALA A 19 -26.77 3.78 -8.06
N ALA A 20 -27.59 2.74 -8.23
CA ALA A 20 -27.82 1.72 -7.21
C ALA A 20 -26.59 0.84 -6.97
N ALA A 21 -25.82 0.51 -8.01
CA ALA A 21 -24.55 -0.20 -7.91
C ALA A 21 -23.48 0.62 -7.16
N LEU A 22 -23.54 1.96 -7.22
CA LEU A 22 -22.67 2.86 -6.43
C LEU A 22 -23.00 2.82 -4.92
N PHE A 23 -24.18 2.34 -4.52
CA PHE A 23 -24.58 2.20 -3.10
C PHE A 23 -24.32 0.81 -2.51
N THR A 24 -23.81 -0.15 -3.30
CA THR A 24 -23.52 -1.52 -2.85
C THR A 24 -22.03 -1.84 -2.86
N ALA A 25 -21.16 -0.83 -2.84
CA ALA A 25 -19.72 -1.05 -2.78
C ALA A 25 -19.39 -1.93 -1.55
N PRO A 26 -18.79 -3.13 -1.74
CA PRO A 26 -18.33 -3.92 -0.62
C PRO A 26 -17.30 -3.10 0.17
N GLY A 27 -17.32 -3.21 1.50
CA GLY A 27 -16.28 -2.60 2.33
C GLY A 27 -14.92 -3.21 1.97
N ALA A 28 -13.88 -2.39 1.85
CA ALA A 28 -12.53 -2.88 1.65
C ALA A 28 -12.14 -3.76 2.85
N GLN A 29 -11.58 -4.94 2.57
CA GLN A 29 -11.14 -5.87 3.61
C GLN A 29 -9.65 -5.68 3.84
N ALA A 30 -9.27 -5.31 5.07
CA ALA A 30 -7.88 -5.40 5.51
C ALA A 30 -7.66 -6.66 6.33
N HIS A 31 -6.40 -6.91 6.66
CA HIS A 31 -6.06 -7.84 7.72
C HIS A 31 -6.81 -7.46 9.01
N GLU A 32 -7.46 -8.46 9.59
CA GLU A 32 -8.22 -8.30 10.82
C GLU A 32 -7.35 -8.66 12.01
N GLU A 33 -7.23 -7.70 12.92
CA GLU A 33 -6.43 -7.84 14.13
C GLU A 33 -7.29 -8.01 15.37
N ARG A 34 -6.69 -8.60 16.40
CA ARG A 34 -7.26 -8.50 17.75
C ARG A 34 -7.39 -7.03 18.13
N PRO A 35 -8.39 -6.64 18.95
CA PRO A 35 -8.45 -5.29 19.48
C PRO A 35 -7.11 -4.87 20.10
N VAL A 36 -6.59 -3.75 19.64
CA VAL A 36 -5.32 -3.17 20.08
C VAL A 36 -5.51 -1.69 20.39
N THR A 37 -4.74 -1.22 21.36
CA THR A 37 -4.60 0.20 21.68
C THR A 37 -3.18 0.62 21.38
N PHE A 38 -2.97 1.90 21.04
CA PHE A 38 -1.62 2.43 20.93
C PHE A 38 -0.84 2.27 22.25
N PRO A 39 0.49 2.08 22.18
CA PRO A 39 1.34 2.20 23.36
C PRO A 39 1.23 3.59 23.98
N ASP A 40 1.69 3.73 25.23
CA ASP A 40 1.61 5.01 25.96
C ASP A 40 2.64 6.06 25.48
N GLY A 41 3.60 5.66 24.65
CA GLY A 41 4.61 6.54 24.07
C GLY A 41 5.71 6.92 25.06
N SER A 42 5.91 6.13 26.11
CA SER A 42 7.00 6.30 27.09
C SER A 42 8.31 5.61 26.68
N GLY A 43 8.28 4.80 25.62
CA GLY A 43 9.43 4.08 25.11
C GLY A 43 10.44 4.94 24.36
N SER A 44 11.35 4.26 23.67
CA SER A 44 12.38 4.89 22.85
C SER A 44 12.89 3.91 21.80
N VAL A 45 13.53 4.43 20.75
CA VAL A 45 14.15 3.59 19.71
C VAL A 45 15.28 2.75 20.35
N PRO A 46 15.20 1.41 20.30
CA PRO A 46 16.18 0.55 20.94
C PRO A 46 17.59 0.70 20.35
N LYS A 47 18.61 0.56 21.19
CA LYS A 47 20.02 0.61 20.77
C LYS A 47 20.59 -0.80 20.63
N LEU A 48 21.41 -1.00 19.58
CA LEU A 48 22.14 -2.25 19.38
C LEU A 48 23.05 -2.52 20.59
N ARG A 49 22.89 -3.69 21.22
CA ARG A 49 23.82 -4.20 22.22
C ARG A 49 24.91 -4.99 21.53
N THR A 50 26.15 -4.66 21.84
CA THR A 50 27.34 -5.35 21.32
C THR A 50 28.01 -6.13 22.45
N GLY A 51 28.60 -7.28 22.14
CA GLY A 51 29.27 -8.13 23.13
C GLY A 51 29.02 -9.61 22.93
N GLU A 52 29.22 -10.37 24.00
CA GLU A 52 28.91 -11.81 24.03
C GLU A 52 27.41 -12.01 24.17
N PRO A 53 26.79 -12.86 23.32
CA PRO A 53 25.36 -13.12 23.39
C PRO A 53 25.01 -13.98 24.61
N ASP A 54 23.87 -13.68 25.24
CA ASP A 54 23.37 -14.40 26.42
C ASP A 54 22.86 -15.80 26.05
N LEU A 55 22.16 -15.90 24.91
CA LEU A 55 21.58 -17.14 24.40
C LEU A 55 22.06 -17.41 22.98
N LEU A 56 22.25 -18.69 22.64
CA LEU A 56 22.74 -19.14 21.34
C LEU A 56 21.76 -20.11 20.68
N VAL A 57 21.61 -19.99 19.37
CA VAL A 57 20.79 -20.88 18.55
C VAL A 57 21.61 -21.45 17.40
N CYS A 58 21.76 -22.78 17.34
CA CYS A 58 22.54 -23.47 16.29
C CYS A 58 21.98 -24.85 15.95
N LYS A 59 22.17 -25.24 14.69
CA LYS A 59 21.98 -26.63 14.25
C LYS A 59 23.15 -27.51 14.72
N THR A 60 22.95 -28.82 14.67
CA THR A 60 23.91 -29.81 15.21
C THR A 60 24.99 -30.25 14.23
N ASP A 61 24.79 -30.05 12.92
CA ASP A 61 25.72 -30.50 11.90
C ASP A 61 26.92 -29.54 11.79
N ARG A 62 28.04 -29.95 12.42
CA ARG A 62 29.30 -29.22 12.39
C ARG A 62 29.89 -29.10 10.99
N ALA A 63 29.73 -30.13 10.14
CA ALA A 63 30.29 -30.11 8.79
C ALA A 63 29.52 -29.14 7.89
N ASP A 64 28.19 -29.15 7.97
CA ASP A 64 27.35 -28.17 7.29
C ASP A 64 27.67 -26.75 7.76
N PHE A 65 27.77 -26.54 9.07
CA PHE A 65 28.12 -25.24 9.64
C PHE A 65 29.49 -24.74 9.15
N ALA A 66 30.53 -25.57 9.24
CA ALA A 66 31.88 -25.22 8.80
C ALA A 66 31.94 -24.91 7.29
N ARG A 67 31.13 -25.60 6.48
CA ARG A 67 30.98 -25.35 5.04
C ARG A 67 30.35 -23.97 4.79
N ARG A 68 29.25 -23.64 5.47
CA ARG A 68 28.57 -22.34 5.33
C ARG A 68 29.48 -21.16 5.62
N ILE A 69 30.27 -21.26 6.69
CA ILE A 69 31.17 -20.17 7.10
C ILE A 69 32.55 -20.22 6.45
N SER A 70 32.78 -21.14 5.50
CA SER A 70 34.12 -21.42 4.99
C SER A 70 34.80 -20.20 4.35
N GLY A 71 34.01 -19.37 3.66
CA GLY A 71 34.43 -18.12 3.01
C GLY A 71 34.30 -16.85 3.86
N PHE A 72 33.92 -16.96 5.13
CA PHE A 72 33.83 -15.79 6.00
C PHE A 72 35.21 -15.17 6.26
N PRO A 73 35.29 -13.84 6.50
CA PRO A 73 36.51 -13.20 6.98
C PRO A 73 37.08 -13.94 8.20
N ALA A 74 38.41 -14.06 8.29
CA ALA A 74 39.07 -14.92 9.27
C ALA A 74 38.62 -14.68 10.73
N ALA A 75 38.47 -13.41 11.14
CA ALA A 75 38.01 -13.06 12.48
C ALA A 75 36.55 -13.47 12.73
N LEU A 76 35.66 -13.23 11.76
CA LEU A 76 34.25 -13.62 11.85
C LEU A 76 34.08 -15.14 11.88
N LYS A 77 34.87 -15.85 11.06
CA LYS A 77 34.91 -17.32 11.03
C LYS A 77 35.36 -17.89 12.38
N ALA A 78 36.45 -17.36 12.95
CA ALA A 78 36.95 -17.77 14.25
C ALA A 78 35.91 -17.54 15.36
N ARG A 79 35.27 -16.36 15.39
CA ARG A 79 34.17 -16.05 16.32
C ARG A 79 33.02 -17.05 16.18
N ASN A 80 32.56 -17.31 14.96
CA ASN A 80 31.46 -18.25 14.70
C ASN A 80 31.79 -19.68 15.13
N LEU A 81 33.03 -20.14 14.92
CA LEU A 81 33.49 -21.44 15.41
C LEU A 81 33.45 -21.51 16.95
N THR A 82 33.94 -20.48 17.64
CA THR A 82 33.88 -20.41 19.11
C THR A 82 32.43 -20.42 19.61
N LEU A 83 31.54 -19.64 18.99
CA LEU A 83 30.12 -19.64 19.34
C LEU A 83 29.46 -20.99 19.07
N PHE A 84 29.86 -21.70 18.02
CA PHE A 84 29.32 -23.03 17.71
C PHE A 84 29.68 -24.05 18.78
N GLU A 85 30.92 -24.09 19.26
CA GLU A 85 31.31 -25.00 20.35
C GLU A 85 30.52 -24.72 21.65
N ARG A 86 30.29 -23.43 21.97
CA ARG A 86 29.46 -23.04 23.12
C ARG A 86 28.01 -23.47 22.92
N CYS A 87 27.45 -23.19 21.75
CA CYS A 87 26.08 -23.55 21.41
C CYS A 87 25.85 -25.07 21.33
N ALA A 88 26.86 -25.85 20.92
CA ALA A 88 26.79 -27.30 20.91
C ALA A 88 26.59 -27.85 22.33
N THR A 89 27.17 -27.20 23.33
CA THR A 89 27.15 -27.61 24.75
C THR A 89 25.91 -27.12 25.50
N SER A 90 25.56 -25.83 25.35
CA SER A 90 24.53 -25.19 26.18
C SER A 90 23.56 -24.28 25.41
N GLY A 91 23.55 -24.36 24.07
CA GLY A 91 22.66 -23.57 23.23
C GLY A 91 21.34 -24.28 22.91
N HIS A 92 20.50 -23.60 22.13
CA HIS A 92 19.21 -24.06 21.67
C HIS A 92 19.28 -24.52 20.20
N ARG A 93 18.36 -25.41 19.80
CA ARG A 93 18.27 -25.91 18.41
C ARG A 93 17.32 -25.12 17.53
N HIS A 94 16.39 -24.41 18.19
CA HIS A 94 15.32 -23.65 17.58
C HIS A 94 15.28 -22.28 18.23
N LEU A 95 14.93 -21.25 17.47
CA LEU A 95 14.84 -19.88 17.96
C LEU A 95 13.76 -19.76 19.03
N GLN A 96 12.61 -20.43 18.86
CA GLN A 96 11.56 -20.40 19.87
C GLN A 96 12.06 -20.86 21.24
N GLN A 97 12.88 -21.91 21.30
CA GLN A 97 13.42 -22.42 22.56
C GLN A 97 14.28 -21.38 23.28
N ALA A 98 15.04 -20.57 22.53
CA ALA A 98 15.80 -19.47 23.11
C ALA A 98 14.88 -18.34 23.57
N VAL A 99 13.82 -18.02 22.81
CA VAL A 99 12.80 -17.02 23.21
C VAL A 99 12.08 -17.44 24.51
N ASP A 100 11.75 -18.73 24.65
CA ASP A 100 11.13 -19.27 25.86
C ASP A 100 12.06 -19.14 27.07
N ALA A 101 13.38 -19.26 26.86
CA ALA A 101 14.40 -19.12 27.89
C ALA A 101 14.69 -17.67 28.32
N VAL A 102 14.16 -16.66 27.62
CA VAL A 102 14.26 -15.25 28.03
C VAL A 102 13.39 -15.02 29.26
N ASP A 103 14.00 -14.85 30.43
CA ASP A 103 13.32 -14.74 31.73
C ASP A 103 13.28 -13.32 32.31
N ARG A 104 14.05 -12.39 31.75
CA ARG A 104 14.11 -10.98 32.15
C ARG A 104 14.34 -10.06 30.94
N PRO A 105 14.12 -8.74 31.06
CA PRO A 105 14.44 -7.79 30.00
C PRO A 105 15.94 -7.71 29.70
N GLY A 106 16.28 -7.30 28.47
CA GLY A 106 17.64 -6.91 28.10
C GLY A 106 18.53 -8.04 27.55
N LEU A 107 18.03 -9.29 27.46
CA LEU A 107 18.81 -10.40 26.90
C LEU A 107 19.05 -10.25 25.39
N THR A 108 20.07 -10.96 24.93
CA THR A 108 20.49 -11.08 23.53
C THR A 108 20.48 -12.55 23.09
N ILE A 109 19.87 -12.83 21.94
CA ILE A 109 19.89 -14.14 21.27
C ILE A 109 20.73 -14.00 20.00
N ALA A 110 21.78 -14.81 19.88
CA ALA A 110 22.54 -14.92 18.64
C ALA A 110 22.20 -16.22 17.89
N ILE A 111 21.87 -16.09 16.60
CA ILE A 111 21.55 -17.20 15.71
C ILE A 111 22.73 -17.46 14.79
N LEU A 112 23.27 -18.67 14.82
CA LEU A 112 24.40 -19.06 13.98
C LEU A 112 23.96 -19.33 12.53
N PRO A 113 24.88 -19.21 11.54
CA PRO A 113 24.60 -19.57 10.15
C PRO A 113 23.90 -20.92 9.98
N GLY A 114 22.76 -20.91 9.30
CA GLY A 114 21.89 -22.08 9.16
C GLY A 114 20.51 -21.74 8.63
N ARG A 115 19.74 -22.80 8.36
CA ARG A 115 18.31 -22.73 8.02
C ARG A 115 17.50 -23.25 9.18
N TYR A 116 16.53 -22.46 9.64
CA TYR A 116 15.73 -22.68 10.83
C TYR A 116 14.27 -22.79 10.42
N GLU A 117 13.76 -24.02 10.43
CA GLU A 117 12.36 -24.29 10.07
C GLU A 117 11.46 -24.40 11.31
N GLU A 118 12.03 -24.27 12.53
CA GLU A 118 11.31 -24.44 13.80
C GLU A 118 10.38 -25.66 13.80
N GLU A 119 10.94 -26.82 13.49
CA GLU A 119 10.24 -28.09 13.33
C GLU A 119 9.26 -28.41 14.49
N PRO A 120 9.54 -28.10 15.77
CA PRO A 120 8.58 -28.27 16.86
C PRO A 120 7.35 -27.36 16.80
N SER A 121 7.46 -26.18 16.18
CA SER A 121 6.38 -25.19 16.05
C SER A 121 5.46 -25.49 14.85
N GLN A 122 5.93 -26.24 13.85
CA GLN A 122 5.21 -26.47 12.59
C GLN A 122 3.89 -27.23 12.72
N PRO A 123 3.77 -28.31 13.53
CA PRO A 123 2.58 -29.15 13.53
C PRO A 123 1.27 -28.35 13.72
N PRO A 124 0.15 -28.84 13.14
CA PRO A 124 -1.15 -28.24 13.38
C PRO A 124 -1.51 -28.29 14.86
N PRO A 125 -2.34 -27.34 15.35
CA PRO A 125 -2.72 -27.31 16.75
C PRO A 125 -3.44 -28.60 17.14
N THR A 126 -3.21 -29.04 18.38
CA THR A 126 -3.88 -30.21 18.97
C THR A 126 -4.50 -29.85 20.32
N GLY A 127 -5.33 -30.75 20.87
CA GLY A 127 -5.86 -30.59 22.23
C GLY A 127 -6.66 -29.29 22.43
N ALA A 128 -6.36 -28.56 23.50
CA ALA A 128 -7.03 -27.29 23.82
C ALA A 128 -6.78 -26.21 22.76
N CYS A 129 -5.58 -26.18 22.17
CA CYS A 129 -5.22 -25.20 21.15
C CYS A 129 -5.97 -25.39 19.83
N ALA A 130 -6.39 -26.61 19.52
CA ALA A 130 -7.24 -26.90 18.35
C ALA A 130 -8.71 -26.51 18.55
N ARG A 131 -9.13 -26.20 19.79
CA ARG A 131 -10.51 -25.93 20.16
C ARG A 131 -10.71 -24.52 20.72
N LEU A 132 -9.75 -23.62 20.46
CA LEU A 132 -9.88 -22.22 20.83
C LEU A 132 -11.11 -21.63 20.15
N LYS A 133 -11.91 -20.89 20.93
CA LYS A 133 -13.03 -20.11 20.41
C LYS A 133 -12.54 -18.70 20.16
N ALA A 134 -12.42 -18.34 18.89
CA ALA A 134 -12.12 -16.98 18.46
C ALA A 134 -12.93 -16.67 17.21
N PRO A 135 -13.20 -15.39 16.90
CA PRO A 135 -13.82 -15.01 15.63
C PRO A 135 -12.95 -15.46 14.45
N ASP A 136 -13.59 -15.85 13.35
CA ASP A 136 -12.89 -16.10 12.09
C ASP A 136 -12.76 -14.79 11.31
N SER A 137 -11.57 -14.53 10.77
CA SER A 137 -11.35 -13.46 9.83
C SER A 137 -11.94 -13.82 8.47
N ALA A 138 -12.33 -12.81 7.71
CA ALA A 138 -12.65 -12.95 6.30
C ALA A 138 -11.46 -13.49 5.48
N LEU A 139 -10.25 -13.35 6.03
CA LEU A 139 -9.02 -13.91 5.50
C LEU A 139 -8.79 -15.40 5.85
N GLY A 140 -9.71 -16.04 6.58
CA GLY A 140 -9.71 -17.49 6.80
C GLY A 140 -8.80 -17.96 7.93
N TYR A 141 -8.36 -17.05 8.81
CA TYR A 141 -7.65 -17.38 10.04
C TYR A 141 -8.44 -16.93 11.27
N GLN A 142 -8.15 -17.49 12.44
CA GLN A 142 -8.78 -17.07 13.69
C GLN A 142 -8.18 -15.78 14.25
N ILE A 143 -9.00 -14.82 14.67
CA ILE A 143 -8.56 -13.60 15.33
C ILE A 143 -8.32 -13.91 16.81
N LEU A 144 -7.12 -14.38 17.14
CA LEU A 144 -6.77 -14.79 18.50
C LEU A 144 -6.50 -13.58 19.41
N SER A 145 -7.06 -13.58 20.62
CA SER A 145 -6.71 -12.60 21.65
C SER A 145 -5.24 -12.74 22.08
N TYR A 146 -4.70 -11.72 22.74
CA TYR A 146 -3.34 -11.79 23.29
C TYR A 146 -3.15 -12.98 24.26
N GLU A 147 -4.16 -13.24 25.10
CA GLU A 147 -4.14 -14.38 26.03
C GLU A 147 -4.15 -15.72 25.29
N GLN A 148 -4.90 -15.83 24.19
CA GLN A 148 -4.94 -17.02 23.35
C GLN A 148 -3.62 -17.22 22.59
N GLN A 149 -3.01 -16.15 22.08
CA GLN A 149 -1.66 -16.19 21.51
C GLN A 149 -0.66 -16.71 22.55
N ARG A 150 -0.75 -16.26 23.81
CA ARG A 150 0.12 -16.77 24.90
C ARG A 150 -0.16 -18.21 25.26
N GLN A 151 -1.42 -18.64 25.26
CA GLN A 151 -1.80 -20.01 25.54
C GLN A 151 -1.33 -20.97 24.44
N CYS A 152 -1.41 -20.54 23.18
CA CYS A 152 -1.19 -21.35 22.00
C CYS A 152 -0.32 -20.61 20.96
N PRO A 153 0.95 -20.33 21.29
CA PRO A 153 1.83 -19.47 20.49
C PRO A 153 2.05 -19.96 19.06
N HIS A 154 1.99 -21.27 18.86
CA HIS A 154 2.27 -21.90 17.57
C HIS A 154 1.04 -22.20 16.72
N ASN A 155 -0.15 -21.74 17.12
CA ASN A 155 -1.32 -21.82 16.25
C ASN A 155 -1.10 -21.02 14.95
N GLN A 156 -0.42 -19.88 15.05
CA GLN A 156 -0.23 -18.94 13.93
C GLN A 156 1.24 -18.60 13.66
N ASN A 157 2.12 -18.79 14.64
CA ASN A 157 3.47 -18.25 14.61
C ASN A 157 4.51 -19.38 14.65
N LEU A 158 5.53 -19.27 13.80
CA LEU A 158 6.69 -20.14 13.86
C LEU A 158 7.54 -19.82 15.11
N VAL A 159 7.80 -18.52 15.32
CA VAL A 159 8.38 -17.96 16.54
C VAL A 159 7.44 -16.89 17.13
N ALA A 160 7.11 -17.02 18.42
CA ALA A 160 6.25 -16.12 19.16
C ALA A 160 7.01 -15.47 20.33
N ILE A 161 7.17 -14.16 20.24
CA ILE A 161 7.77 -13.28 21.25
C ILE A 161 6.62 -12.49 21.88
N LEU A 162 6.14 -12.94 23.05
CA LEU A 162 4.92 -12.41 23.66
C LEU A 162 5.24 -11.74 25.00
N GLY A 163 5.17 -10.42 25.04
CA GLY A 163 5.44 -9.62 26.24
C GLY A 163 6.91 -9.60 26.69
N LYS A 164 7.86 -9.96 25.83
CA LYS A 164 9.30 -9.97 26.17
C LYS A 164 9.86 -8.57 25.93
N LYS A 165 10.44 -7.95 26.96
CA LYS A 165 10.92 -6.57 26.88
C LYS A 165 12.41 -6.50 26.58
N ASP A 166 12.81 -5.50 25.82
CA ASP A 166 14.21 -5.22 25.48
C ASP A 166 14.95 -6.44 24.92
N LEU A 167 14.33 -7.28 24.10
CA LEU A 167 14.95 -8.49 23.55
C LEU A 167 15.65 -8.18 22.22
N GLN A 168 16.93 -8.55 22.09
CA GLN A 168 17.67 -8.49 20.82
C GLN A 168 17.85 -9.88 20.23
N ILE A 169 17.58 -10.02 18.93
CA ILE A 169 17.79 -11.23 18.14
C ILE A 169 18.65 -10.87 16.93
N GLU A 170 19.83 -11.51 16.83
CA GLU A 170 20.83 -11.18 15.82
C GLU A 170 21.41 -12.42 15.16
N GLY A 171 21.47 -12.46 13.83
CA GLY A 171 22.23 -13.47 13.10
C GLY A 171 23.74 -13.18 13.13
N THR A 172 24.57 -14.21 13.24
CA THR A 172 26.05 -14.06 13.30
C THR A 172 26.74 -14.22 11.94
N GLY A 173 25.94 -14.22 10.86
CA GLY A 173 26.39 -14.34 9.47
C GLY A 173 27.22 -13.16 8.99
N ALA A 174 27.93 -13.36 7.86
CA ALA A 174 28.57 -12.27 7.13
C ALA A 174 27.53 -11.41 6.39
N SER A 175 26.37 -12.00 6.09
CA SER A 175 25.19 -11.34 5.53
C SER A 175 23.91 -11.94 6.11
N ARG A 176 22.81 -11.18 5.98
CA ARG A 176 21.46 -11.58 6.39
C ARG A 176 20.96 -12.88 5.74
N LEU A 177 21.61 -13.36 4.67
CA LEU A 177 21.28 -14.61 3.98
C LEU A 177 21.88 -15.86 4.64
N ASP A 178 22.86 -15.71 5.53
CA ASP A 178 23.51 -16.84 6.18
C ASP A 178 22.63 -17.48 7.26
N VAL A 179 21.67 -16.72 7.79
CA VAL A 179 20.67 -17.15 8.77
C VAL A 179 19.28 -17.00 8.16
N VAL A 180 18.61 -18.11 7.90
CA VAL A 180 17.29 -18.12 7.27
C VAL A 180 16.27 -18.78 8.19
N ILE A 181 15.25 -18.02 8.60
CA ILE A 181 14.07 -18.49 9.31
C ILE A 181 12.99 -18.74 8.25
N ASP A 182 12.58 -19.99 8.10
CA ASP A 182 11.82 -20.44 6.94
C ASP A 182 10.53 -21.13 7.37
N ALA A 183 9.39 -20.48 7.14
CA ALA A 183 8.10 -21.01 7.55
C ALA A 183 7.50 -22.04 6.57
N LYS A 184 8.07 -22.20 5.36
CA LYS A 184 7.64 -23.18 4.33
C LYS A 184 6.13 -23.15 4.03
N TYR A 185 5.52 -21.97 4.17
CA TYR A 185 4.09 -21.72 4.07
C TYR A 185 3.24 -22.56 5.05
N GLN A 186 3.80 -22.97 6.18
CA GLN A 186 3.11 -23.77 7.22
C GLN A 186 2.47 -22.89 8.31
N LYS A 187 2.83 -21.60 8.37
CA LYS A 187 2.37 -20.65 9.39
C LYS A 187 2.04 -19.30 8.77
N LEU A 188 1.12 -18.59 9.42
CA LEU A 188 0.80 -17.19 9.10
C LEU A 188 2.03 -16.31 9.30
N ASN A 189 2.71 -16.45 10.45
CA ASN A 189 3.83 -15.60 10.81
C ASN A 189 5.13 -16.41 10.99
N ALA A 190 6.25 -15.95 10.44
CA ALA A 190 7.56 -16.54 10.79
C ALA A 190 8.00 -16.03 12.17
N ILE A 191 7.90 -14.74 12.43
CA ILE A 191 8.17 -14.17 13.74
C ILE A 191 7.05 -13.20 14.09
N ARG A 192 6.46 -13.36 15.27
CA ARG A 192 5.52 -12.39 15.87
C ARG A 192 6.06 -11.87 17.19
N ALA A 193 6.26 -10.56 17.30
CA ALA A 193 6.56 -9.85 18.52
C ALA A 193 5.34 -9.02 18.94
N ASP A 194 4.59 -9.50 19.94
CA ASP A 194 3.33 -8.88 20.38
C ASP A 194 3.49 -8.33 21.80
N GLY A 195 3.18 -7.05 22.01
CA GLY A 195 3.32 -6.36 23.29
C GLY A 195 4.76 -6.37 23.83
N SER A 196 5.74 -6.45 22.93
CA SER A 196 7.15 -6.68 23.24
C SER A 196 7.96 -5.42 22.98
N ASP A 197 7.87 -4.46 23.90
CA ASP A 197 8.59 -3.18 23.81
C ASP A 197 10.09 -3.39 23.84
N GLY A 198 10.82 -2.58 23.07
CA GLY A 198 12.27 -2.61 23.07
C GLY A 198 12.90 -3.70 22.20
N VAL A 199 12.14 -4.40 21.35
CA VAL A 199 12.66 -5.51 20.54
C VAL A 199 13.60 -5.03 19.44
N TYR A 200 14.65 -5.81 19.18
CA TYR A 200 15.67 -5.50 18.18
C TYR A 200 15.96 -6.72 17.31
N PHE A 201 15.82 -6.60 15.99
CA PHE A 201 16.06 -7.67 15.02
C PHE A 201 17.19 -7.28 14.07
N ARG A 202 18.18 -8.18 13.88
CA ARG A 202 19.31 -7.90 12.99
C ARG A 202 19.89 -9.08 12.23
N ASN A 203 20.30 -8.83 10.99
CA ASN A 203 21.17 -9.72 10.19
C ASN A 203 20.63 -11.15 9.99
N PHE A 204 19.37 -11.28 9.59
CA PHE A 204 18.78 -12.56 9.20
C PHE A 204 17.71 -12.38 8.11
N THR A 205 17.28 -13.51 7.53
CA THR A 205 16.17 -13.58 6.59
C THR A 205 14.97 -14.27 7.23
N ALA A 206 13.77 -13.73 7.07
CA ALA A 206 12.50 -14.43 7.33
C ALA A 206 11.73 -14.59 6.02
N GLN A 207 11.16 -15.77 5.75
CA GLN A 207 10.55 -16.02 4.44
C GLN A 207 9.45 -17.09 4.44
N ARG A 208 8.71 -17.10 3.34
CA ARG A 208 7.74 -18.13 2.94
C ARG A 208 6.68 -18.37 4.00
N THR A 209 5.94 -17.31 4.33
CA THR A 209 4.78 -17.37 5.21
C THR A 209 3.49 -17.22 4.42
N THR A 210 2.37 -17.65 5.01
CA THR A 210 1.05 -17.43 4.42
C THR A 210 0.44 -16.08 4.83
N PHE A 211 1.18 -15.25 5.58
CA PHE A 211 0.74 -13.93 6.02
C PHE A 211 1.94 -12.98 6.20
N ASN A 212 2.48 -12.81 7.41
CA ASN A 212 3.58 -11.89 7.70
C ASN A 212 4.91 -12.62 7.85
N SER A 213 6.02 -12.11 7.32
CA SER A 213 7.33 -12.66 7.65
C SER A 213 7.79 -12.23 9.05
N LEU A 214 7.97 -10.93 9.26
CA LEU A 214 8.31 -10.36 10.57
C LEU A 214 7.21 -9.39 11.01
N TYR A 215 6.52 -9.75 12.10
CA TYR A 215 5.37 -9.02 12.62
C TYR A 215 5.66 -8.44 14.01
N VAL A 216 5.63 -7.11 14.16
CA VAL A 216 5.63 -6.42 15.46
C VAL A 216 4.25 -5.80 15.72
N LEU A 217 3.64 -6.08 16.86
CA LEU A 217 2.32 -5.58 17.23
C LEU A 217 2.36 -4.92 18.61
N ALA A 218 1.73 -3.74 18.71
CA ALA A 218 1.50 -3.05 19.97
C ALA A 218 2.78 -2.87 20.79
N ALA A 219 3.87 -2.45 20.13
CA ALA A 219 5.18 -2.25 20.75
C ALA A 219 5.50 -0.76 20.88
N ASP A 220 6.04 -0.39 22.04
CA ASP A 220 6.69 0.90 22.25
C ASP A 220 8.22 0.74 22.13
N GLY A 221 8.77 1.06 20.97
CA GLY A 221 10.17 0.84 20.65
C GLY A 221 10.41 -0.48 19.94
N PHE A 222 10.89 -0.43 18.71
CA PHE A 222 11.46 -1.58 18.01
C PHE A 222 12.53 -1.14 17.01
N VAL A 223 13.46 -2.03 16.68
CA VAL A 223 14.36 -1.86 15.52
C VAL A 223 14.36 -3.09 14.63
N ILE A 224 14.25 -2.86 13.32
CA ILE A 224 14.51 -3.84 12.27
C ILE A 224 15.73 -3.33 11.49
N ASP A 225 16.86 -4.02 11.59
CA ASP A 225 18.16 -3.58 11.08
C ASP A 225 18.81 -4.65 10.20
N ASP A 226 19.08 -4.39 8.92
CA ASP A 226 19.78 -5.38 8.05
C ASP A 226 19.05 -6.74 7.99
N VAL A 227 17.70 -6.71 7.98
CA VAL A 227 16.84 -7.89 7.85
C VAL A 227 16.32 -7.98 6.42
N LEU A 228 16.15 -9.21 5.91
CA LEU A 228 15.49 -9.49 4.64
C LEU A 228 14.17 -10.23 4.88
N THR A 229 13.11 -9.82 4.19
CA THR A 229 11.88 -10.60 4.09
C THR A 229 11.54 -10.90 2.63
N ARG A 230 11.11 -12.14 2.32
CA ARG A 230 10.75 -12.47 0.94
C ARG A 230 9.77 -13.62 0.77
N TRP A 231 9.12 -13.60 -0.40
CA TRP A 231 8.28 -14.68 -0.91
C TRP A 231 7.11 -15.02 0.03
N ASN A 232 6.46 -14.00 0.58
CA ASN A 232 5.34 -14.19 1.51
C ASN A 232 4.00 -13.98 0.79
N ASP A 233 2.98 -14.68 1.27
CA ASP A 233 1.66 -14.60 0.65
C ASP A 233 1.01 -13.22 0.85
N GLU A 234 1.35 -12.52 1.94
CA GLU A 234 0.92 -11.14 2.18
C GLU A 234 2.10 -10.20 2.44
N TYR A 235 2.55 -10.04 3.69
CA TYR A 235 3.47 -8.98 4.07
C TYR A 235 4.90 -9.49 4.31
N GLY A 236 5.88 -8.69 3.90
CA GLY A 236 7.27 -8.86 4.30
C GLY A 236 7.46 -8.48 5.77
N PHE A 237 7.51 -7.17 6.02
CA PHE A 237 7.47 -6.60 7.36
C PHE A 237 6.09 -6.01 7.65
N LEU A 238 5.52 -6.37 8.80
CA LEU A 238 4.30 -5.74 9.31
C LEU A 238 4.58 -5.22 10.73
N THR A 239 4.49 -3.90 10.93
CA THR A 239 4.41 -3.30 12.27
C THR A 239 3.06 -2.64 12.43
N PHE A 240 2.37 -2.92 13.52
CA PHE A 240 1.00 -2.44 13.74
C PHE A 240 0.81 -1.85 15.13
N ALA A 241 0.06 -0.76 15.24
CA ALA A 241 -0.28 -0.11 16.52
C ALA A 241 0.96 0.19 17.38
N SER A 242 2.05 0.70 16.79
CA SER A 242 3.36 0.83 17.45
C SER A 242 3.89 2.27 17.42
N ASP A 243 4.79 2.59 18.36
CA ASP A 243 5.53 3.87 18.47
C ASP A 243 7.04 3.61 18.64
N HIS A 244 7.85 4.64 18.49
CA HIS A 244 9.32 4.62 18.58
C HIS A 244 9.97 3.53 17.72
N GLY A 245 9.40 3.28 16.54
CA GLY A 245 9.88 2.28 15.60
C GLY A 245 11.00 2.78 14.71
N LEU A 246 11.97 1.92 14.39
CA LEU A 246 12.99 2.18 13.38
C LEU A 246 13.17 0.98 12.46
N TYR A 247 12.95 1.20 11.17
CA TYR A 247 13.42 0.33 10.11
C TYR A 247 14.69 0.92 9.53
N LYS A 248 15.76 0.12 9.43
CA LYS A 248 16.96 0.57 8.74
C LYS A 248 17.70 -0.52 7.98
N ASP A 249 18.32 -0.14 6.87
CA ASP A 249 19.18 -1.01 6.05
C ASP A 249 18.48 -2.31 5.63
N CYS A 250 17.15 -2.32 5.52
CA CYS A 250 16.34 -3.52 5.34
C CYS A 250 16.02 -3.81 3.86
N GLU A 251 15.63 -5.05 3.54
CA GLU A 251 15.24 -5.43 2.18
C GLU A 251 13.96 -6.27 2.20
N SER A 252 13.07 -6.07 1.23
CA SER A 252 11.83 -6.84 1.13
C SER A 252 11.35 -7.06 -0.30
N TYR A 253 11.09 -8.31 -0.69
CA TYR A 253 10.62 -8.61 -2.05
C TYR A 253 9.76 -9.86 -2.25
N GLY A 254 8.97 -9.87 -3.33
CA GLY A 254 8.15 -11.03 -3.72
C GLY A 254 6.99 -11.27 -2.77
N ASN A 255 6.42 -10.21 -2.18
CA ASN A 255 5.31 -10.29 -1.23
C ASN A 255 3.97 -9.94 -1.93
N GLY A 256 2.92 -10.72 -1.63
CA GLY A 256 1.57 -10.58 -2.20
C GLY A 256 0.83 -9.29 -1.84
N ASP A 257 1.19 -8.67 -0.72
CA ASP A 257 0.75 -7.33 -0.35
C ASP A 257 1.96 -6.37 -0.42
N SER A 258 2.57 -6.08 0.72
CA SER A 258 3.60 -5.05 0.79
C SER A 258 4.90 -5.54 1.40
N GLY A 259 6.00 -4.96 0.92
CA GLY A 259 7.31 -5.26 1.46
C GLY A 259 7.52 -4.66 2.85
N ILE A 260 7.08 -3.42 3.05
CA ILE A 260 7.19 -2.65 4.30
C ILE A 260 5.82 -2.10 4.67
N TYR A 261 5.33 -2.44 5.86
CA TYR A 261 4.01 -2.02 6.33
C TYR A 261 4.04 -1.45 7.76
N PRO A 262 4.06 -0.11 7.95
CA PRO A 262 3.89 0.54 9.25
C PRO A 262 2.44 0.99 9.49
N GLY A 263 1.49 0.06 9.46
CA GLY A 263 0.07 0.39 9.62
C GLY A 263 -0.29 0.76 11.05
N SER A 264 -1.28 1.65 11.21
CA SER A 264 -1.69 2.16 12.52
C SER A 264 -0.48 2.55 13.39
N ALA A 265 0.51 3.24 12.83
CA ALA A 265 1.55 3.84 13.67
C ALA A 265 0.89 4.85 14.63
N SER A 266 1.42 5.04 15.84
CA SER A 266 0.78 5.92 16.82
C SER A 266 0.53 7.33 16.26
N ASN A 267 -0.74 7.75 16.29
CA ASN A 267 -1.19 9.05 15.76
C ASN A 267 -0.88 10.20 16.73
N ILE A 268 0.41 10.44 16.96
CA ILE A 268 0.93 11.43 17.92
C ILE A 268 0.82 12.89 17.43
N ASN A 269 0.55 13.07 16.14
CA ASN A 269 0.44 14.38 15.49
C ASN A 269 -1.01 14.75 15.14
N ASP A 270 -2.00 14.01 15.63
CA ASP A 270 -3.40 14.37 15.47
C ASP A 270 -3.67 15.83 15.92
N GLY A 271 -4.49 16.53 15.15
CA GLY A 271 -4.82 17.95 15.36
C GLY A 271 -3.68 18.95 15.14
N ARG A 272 -2.50 18.51 14.68
CA ARG A 272 -1.40 19.41 14.32
C ARG A 272 -1.46 19.82 12.85
N GLY A 273 -0.68 20.84 12.50
CA GLY A 273 -0.37 21.17 11.11
C GLY A 273 1.01 20.63 10.73
N TYR A 274 1.64 21.24 9.73
CA TYR A 274 2.91 20.76 9.16
C TYR A 274 4.12 20.71 10.11
N ASP A 275 4.12 21.48 11.20
CA ASP A 275 5.21 21.51 12.18
C ASP A 275 4.91 20.54 13.32
N VAL A 276 5.56 19.37 13.27
CA VAL A 276 5.37 18.28 14.21
C VAL A 276 6.63 18.03 15.03
N PRO A 277 6.52 17.66 16.33
CA PRO A 277 7.66 17.50 17.22
C PRO A 277 8.50 16.25 16.92
N ARG A 278 7.87 15.16 16.49
CA ARG A 278 8.51 13.89 16.12
C ARG A 278 7.58 13.05 15.24
N HIS A 279 8.15 11.98 14.71
CA HIS A 279 7.42 10.92 14.02
C HIS A 279 7.41 9.68 14.93
N SER A 280 6.40 8.83 14.75
CA SER A 280 6.17 7.60 15.51
C SER A 280 7.10 6.48 15.05
N ILE A 281 7.24 6.33 13.73
CA ILE A 281 8.10 5.32 13.11
C ILE A 281 8.98 6.01 12.05
N GLU A 282 10.27 5.68 12.05
CA GLU A 282 11.26 6.09 11.04
C GLU A 282 11.64 4.89 10.15
N ILE A 283 11.79 5.12 8.86
CA ILE A 283 12.15 4.11 7.85
C ILE A 283 13.21 4.67 6.93
N THR A 284 14.41 4.09 6.94
CA THR A 284 15.54 4.61 6.17
C THR A 284 16.50 3.57 5.63
N GLY A 285 17.11 3.83 4.47
CA GLY A 285 18.12 2.93 3.88
C GLY A 285 17.56 1.56 3.49
N CYS A 286 16.23 1.40 3.42
CA CYS A 286 15.61 0.16 3.02
C CYS A 286 15.37 0.11 1.50
N ARG A 287 15.35 -1.10 0.95
CA ARG A 287 14.94 -1.37 -0.43
C ARG A 287 13.74 -2.32 -0.46
N SER A 288 12.66 -1.93 -1.13
CA SER A 288 11.47 -2.77 -1.27
C SER A 288 11.08 -2.89 -2.73
N HIS A 289 11.15 -4.10 -3.27
CA HIS A 289 11.03 -4.33 -4.71
C HIS A 289 10.27 -5.60 -5.08
N HIS A 290 9.71 -5.66 -6.29
CA HIS A 290 9.01 -6.86 -6.78
C HIS A 290 7.89 -7.35 -5.84
N ASN A 291 7.24 -6.44 -5.11
CA ASN A 291 6.03 -6.69 -4.32
C ASN A 291 4.79 -6.18 -5.06
N MET A 292 3.59 -6.50 -4.60
CA MET A 292 2.40 -5.76 -5.06
C MET A 292 2.58 -4.27 -4.73
N VAL A 293 2.92 -3.91 -3.49
CA VAL A 293 3.31 -2.52 -3.15
C VAL A 293 4.63 -2.49 -2.38
N GLY A 294 5.52 -1.53 -2.69
CA GLY A 294 6.79 -1.38 -1.97
C GLY A 294 6.59 -1.00 -0.49
N TYR A 295 5.77 0.01 -0.24
CA TYR A 295 5.37 0.50 1.08
C TYR A 295 3.84 0.59 1.18
N SER A 296 3.24 0.11 2.27
CA SER A 296 1.81 0.34 2.51
C SER A 296 1.57 0.80 3.96
N GLY A 297 0.89 1.93 4.13
CA GLY A 297 0.66 2.58 5.42
C GLY A 297 -0.80 2.92 5.65
N THR A 298 -1.67 1.92 5.76
CA THR A 298 -3.06 2.14 6.18
C THR A 298 -3.08 2.65 7.62
N ALA A 299 -3.69 3.82 7.84
CA ALA A 299 -3.55 4.55 9.10
C ALA A 299 -2.06 4.67 9.54
N GLY A 300 -1.12 4.72 8.59
CA GLY A 300 0.29 4.92 8.86
C GLY A 300 0.55 6.37 9.28
N ASP A 301 0.14 6.70 10.50
CA ASP A 301 0.15 8.05 11.03
C ASP A 301 1.54 8.44 11.50
N SER A 302 1.93 9.70 11.25
CA SER A 302 3.17 10.25 11.80
C SER A 302 4.43 9.43 11.44
N VAL A 303 4.50 8.85 10.24
CA VAL A 303 5.66 8.04 9.79
C VAL A 303 6.65 8.90 8.99
N TRP A 304 7.95 8.74 9.23
CA TRP A 304 9.01 9.38 8.45
C TRP A 304 9.75 8.35 7.59
N VAL A 305 9.64 8.50 6.27
CA VAL A 305 10.20 7.58 5.27
C VAL A 305 11.22 8.33 4.43
N HIS A 306 12.50 7.99 4.56
CA HIS A 306 13.53 8.73 3.84
C HIS A 306 14.75 7.93 3.43
N ASP A 307 15.37 8.35 2.32
CA ASP A 307 16.60 7.72 1.82
C ASP A 307 16.42 6.21 1.54
N ASN A 308 15.23 5.81 1.08
CA ASN A 308 14.87 4.43 0.69
C ASN A 308 14.79 4.28 -0.83
N GLU A 309 14.74 3.04 -1.30
CA GLU A 309 14.48 2.68 -2.70
C GLU A 309 13.24 1.77 -2.82
N PHE A 310 12.25 2.23 -3.59
CA PHE A 310 11.02 1.52 -3.90
C PHE A 310 10.95 1.31 -5.42
N ASP A 311 11.32 0.12 -5.88
CA ASP A 311 11.53 -0.16 -7.31
C ASP A 311 10.90 -1.46 -7.80
N HIS A 312 10.50 -1.53 -9.07
CA HIS A 312 9.97 -2.75 -9.69
C HIS A 312 8.81 -3.43 -8.93
N ASN A 313 8.04 -2.71 -8.13
CA ASN A 313 6.77 -3.19 -7.55
C ASN A 313 5.63 -3.03 -8.57
N MET A 314 4.41 -3.47 -8.25
CA MET A 314 3.21 -3.04 -9.00
C MET A 314 2.89 -1.56 -8.71
N GLY A 315 3.08 -1.14 -7.46
CA GLY A 315 3.07 0.26 -7.04
C GLY A 315 4.15 0.59 -6.03
N GLY A 316 4.68 1.81 -6.03
CA GLY A 316 5.80 2.18 -5.16
C GLY A 316 5.42 2.28 -3.68
N ALA A 317 4.49 3.19 -3.35
CA ALA A 317 4.00 3.39 -1.99
C ALA A 317 2.49 3.66 -1.97
N SER A 318 1.82 3.22 -0.91
CA SER A 318 0.42 3.47 -0.61
C SER A 318 0.25 4.01 0.80
N MET A 319 -0.51 5.11 0.94
CA MET A 319 -0.97 5.63 2.23
C MET A 319 -2.47 5.78 2.12
N ASP A 320 -3.21 5.13 3.02
CA ASP A 320 -4.64 5.08 2.86
C ASP A 320 -5.43 5.10 4.18
N SER A 321 -6.68 5.51 4.03
CA SER A 321 -7.72 5.47 5.05
C SER A 321 -8.84 4.49 4.67
N ALA A 322 -8.60 3.56 3.74
CA ALA A 322 -9.66 2.80 3.07
C ALA A 322 -10.17 1.60 3.89
N PHE A 323 -9.42 1.14 4.88
CA PHE A 323 -9.75 -0.09 5.59
C PHE A 323 -10.29 0.14 7.00
N PRO A 324 -11.55 -0.25 7.29
CA PRO A 324 -12.17 -0.05 8.60
C PRO A 324 -11.44 -0.81 9.72
N GLY A 325 -11.62 -0.35 10.96
CA GLY A 325 -11.11 -1.04 12.16
C GLY A 325 -9.65 -0.75 12.51
N HIS A 326 -8.91 -0.04 11.67
CA HIS A 326 -7.57 0.43 11.96
C HIS A 326 -7.60 1.62 12.94
N PRO A 327 -6.91 1.54 14.11
CA PRO A 327 -6.73 2.69 14.98
C PRO A 327 -6.00 3.83 14.25
N GLY A 328 -6.37 5.07 14.53
CA GLY A 328 -5.67 6.27 14.01
C GLY A 328 -6.33 6.91 12.79
N LEU A 329 -7.28 6.25 12.13
CA LEU A 329 -7.98 6.79 10.95
C LEU A 329 -8.66 8.16 11.21
N PRO A 330 -8.62 9.09 10.24
CA PRO A 330 -7.95 8.97 8.93
C PRO A 330 -6.42 9.12 9.01
N GLN A 331 -5.72 8.47 8.09
CA GLN A 331 -4.27 8.52 7.94
C GLN A 331 -3.77 9.98 7.83
N ASN A 332 -2.71 10.32 8.56
CA ASN A 332 -2.15 11.66 8.53
C ASN A 332 -0.64 11.78 8.85
N HIS A 333 -0.04 12.91 8.45
CA HIS A 333 1.33 13.33 8.80
C HIS A 333 2.43 12.32 8.44
N ALA A 334 2.29 11.56 7.36
CA ALA A 334 3.43 10.85 6.78
C ALA A 334 4.36 11.83 6.06
N ARG A 335 5.67 11.64 6.22
CA ARG A 335 6.71 12.45 5.57
C ARG A 335 7.61 11.55 4.74
N PHE A 336 7.59 11.74 3.43
CA PHE A 336 8.44 11.08 2.46
C PHE A 336 9.46 12.05 1.90
N GLU A 337 10.75 11.78 2.10
CA GLU A 337 11.80 12.62 1.54
C GLU A 337 13.05 11.88 1.07
N ARG A 338 13.68 12.38 0.00
CA ARG A 338 14.91 11.81 -0.58
C ARG A 338 14.84 10.32 -0.93
N ASN A 339 13.64 9.78 -1.14
CA ASN A 339 13.46 8.41 -1.60
C ASN A 339 13.66 8.31 -3.12
N LEU A 340 14.11 7.14 -3.57
CA LEU A 340 14.07 6.72 -4.97
C LEU A 340 12.80 5.88 -5.17
N ILE A 341 11.84 6.39 -5.93
CA ILE A 341 10.55 5.71 -6.19
C ILE A 341 10.39 5.59 -7.69
N HIS A 342 10.74 4.45 -8.26
CA HIS A 342 10.85 4.36 -9.71
C HIS A 342 10.52 3.01 -10.33
N ASP A 343 10.13 3.06 -11.60
CA ASP A 343 9.89 1.89 -12.44
C ASP A 343 8.94 0.85 -11.80
N ASN A 344 7.99 1.31 -10.97
CA ASN A 344 7.01 0.47 -10.28
C ASN A 344 5.87 0.11 -11.25
N ASN A 345 6.16 -0.79 -12.18
CA ASN A 345 5.34 -1.10 -13.34
C ASN A 345 4.95 -2.58 -13.45
N GLN A 346 5.19 -3.39 -12.42
CA GLN A 346 4.81 -4.80 -12.48
C GLN A 346 3.29 -4.93 -12.56
N ASN A 347 2.81 -5.96 -13.26
CA ASN A 347 1.40 -6.28 -13.33
C ASN A 347 1.19 -7.75 -12.99
N TYR A 348 0.71 -7.99 -11.78
CA TYR A 348 0.49 -9.32 -11.22
C TYR A 348 -0.94 -9.84 -11.36
N TYR A 349 -1.89 -9.01 -11.82
CA TYR A 349 -3.28 -9.45 -12.07
C TYR A 349 -3.42 -10.62 -13.06
N PRO A 350 -2.53 -10.84 -14.05
CA PRO A 350 -2.58 -12.04 -14.89
C PRO A 350 -2.56 -13.35 -14.08
N TYR A 351 -1.84 -13.42 -12.96
CA TYR A 351 -1.80 -14.59 -12.09
C TYR A 351 -3.10 -14.83 -11.31
N VAL A 352 -3.91 -13.77 -11.11
CA VAL A 352 -5.27 -13.89 -10.57
C VAL A 352 -6.22 -14.42 -11.64
N ALA A 353 -6.08 -13.90 -12.87
CA ALA A 353 -6.93 -14.27 -14.00
C ALA A 353 -6.75 -15.73 -14.40
N ASP A 354 -5.51 -16.21 -14.54
CA ASP A 354 -5.21 -17.58 -14.96
C ASP A 354 -5.46 -18.64 -13.88
N GLY A 355 -5.58 -18.22 -12.62
CA GLY A 355 -5.87 -19.08 -11.48
C GLY A 355 -4.65 -19.48 -10.65
N THR A 356 -3.44 -19.05 -11.02
CA THR A 356 -2.22 -19.28 -10.25
C THR A 356 -2.40 -18.85 -8.79
N CYS A 357 -3.00 -17.69 -8.57
CA CYS A 357 -3.25 -17.17 -7.22
C CYS A 357 -4.33 -17.89 -6.42
N ALA A 358 -5.07 -18.82 -7.03
CA ALA A 358 -6.01 -19.69 -6.33
C ALA A 358 -5.34 -20.98 -5.81
N GLU A 359 -4.14 -21.31 -6.28
CA GLU A 359 -3.39 -22.48 -5.83
C GLU A 359 -2.90 -22.30 -4.38
N PRO A 360 -2.56 -23.39 -3.67
CA PRO A 360 -1.91 -23.30 -2.37
C PRO A 360 -0.61 -22.45 -2.44
N PRO A 361 -0.28 -21.64 -1.41
CA PRO A 361 0.88 -20.73 -1.47
C PRO A 361 2.21 -21.37 -1.87
N VAL A 362 2.43 -22.63 -1.49
CA VAL A 362 3.64 -23.40 -1.87
C VAL A 362 3.72 -23.73 -3.36
N GLU A 363 2.59 -23.70 -4.08
CA GLU A 363 2.48 -24.04 -5.51
C GLU A 363 2.39 -22.79 -6.41
N ARG A 364 2.14 -21.59 -5.83
CA ARG A 364 1.98 -20.33 -6.58
C ARG A 364 3.24 -19.91 -7.34
N GLY A 365 4.41 -20.32 -6.87
CA GLY A 365 5.68 -20.01 -7.53
C GLY A 365 6.29 -18.65 -7.16
N TYR A 366 6.12 -18.20 -5.91
CA TYR A 366 6.71 -16.96 -5.40
C TYR A 366 8.23 -16.86 -5.63
N GLU A 367 8.93 -17.98 -5.45
CA GLU A 367 10.38 -18.07 -5.64
C GLU A 367 10.79 -17.86 -7.12
N GLN A 368 9.85 -18.00 -8.06
CA GLN A 368 10.02 -17.81 -9.50
C GLN A 368 9.51 -16.45 -10.00
N GLY A 369 9.11 -15.55 -9.09
CA GLY A 369 8.66 -14.19 -9.42
C GLY A 369 7.15 -14.04 -9.58
N VAL A 370 6.36 -15.03 -9.17
CA VAL A 370 4.91 -14.84 -9.00
C VAL A 370 4.67 -14.00 -7.75
N VAL A 371 3.67 -13.12 -7.83
CA VAL A 371 3.14 -12.35 -6.70
C VAL A 371 1.62 -12.37 -6.84
N CYS A 372 0.90 -12.59 -5.74
CA CYS A 372 -0.56 -12.59 -5.76
C CYS A 372 -1.11 -11.37 -5.02
N PRO A 373 -1.61 -10.35 -5.76
CA PRO A 373 -2.02 -9.08 -5.17
C PRO A 373 -3.21 -9.28 -4.22
N GLN A 374 -3.01 -9.06 -2.92
CA GLN A 374 -4.06 -9.28 -1.91
C GLN A 374 -5.11 -8.18 -1.91
N ILE A 375 -4.70 -6.95 -2.23
CA ILE A 375 -5.58 -5.79 -2.35
C ILE A 375 -5.48 -5.17 -3.75
N SER A 376 -6.37 -4.22 -4.00
CA SER A 376 -6.39 -3.46 -5.24
C SER A 376 -5.28 -2.40 -5.26
N MET A 377 -4.49 -2.37 -6.33
CA MET A 377 -3.51 -1.33 -6.61
C MET A 377 -3.49 -0.99 -8.11
N PRO A 378 -3.51 0.30 -8.50
CA PRO A 378 -3.28 0.70 -9.89
C PRO A 378 -1.82 0.44 -10.31
N PRO A 379 -1.55 -0.49 -11.26
CA PRO A 379 -0.18 -0.73 -11.72
C PRO A 379 0.43 0.51 -12.34
N GLY A 380 1.74 0.69 -12.15
CA GLY A 380 2.46 1.81 -12.75
C GLY A 380 2.43 3.10 -11.92
N THR A 381 2.07 3.03 -10.64
CA THR A 381 1.92 4.20 -9.76
C THR A 381 3.11 4.35 -8.83
N GLY A 382 3.69 5.55 -8.76
CA GLY A 382 4.75 5.89 -7.82
C GLY A 382 4.23 5.89 -6.38
N ILE A 383 3.42 6.89 -6.02
CA ILE A 383 2.79 7.00 -4.71
C ILE A 383 1.29 7.18 -4.88
N ILE A 384 0.49 6.35 -4.20
CA ILE A 384 -0.94 6.56 -4.00
C ILE A 384 -1.23 7.05 -2.57
N THR A 385 -1.97 8.14 -2.46
CA THR A 385 -2.52 8.67 -1.22
C THR A 385 -4.05 8.59 -1.32
N ALA A 386 -4.64 7.59 -0.69
CA ALA A 386 -6.08 7.35 -0.67
C ALA A 386 -6.66 7.80 0.66
N GLY A 387 -7.03 9.07 0.77
CA GLY A 387 -7.66 9.61 1.98
C GLY A 387 -6.68 9.97 3.10
N GLY A 388 -5.44 10.31 2.76
CA GLY A 388 -4.43 10.79 3.71
C GLY A 388 -4.47 12.32 3.91
N ASN A 389 -4.10 12.80 5.10
CA ASN A 389 -4.09 14.23 5.44
C ASN A 389 -2.70 14.72 5.88
N TRP A 390 -2.37 15.99 5.63
CA TRP A 390 -1.14 16.61 6.12
C TRP A 390 0.17 15.88 5.74
N ASN A 391 0.14 15.06 4.69
CA ASN A 391 1.32 14.33 4.26
C ASN A 391 2.29 15.26 3.50
N LEU A 392 3.58 14.99 3.65
CA LEU A 392 4.67 15.72 3.02
C LEU A 392 5.43 14.79 2.08
N TYR A 393 5.43 15.12 0.78
CA TYR A 393 6.22 14.44 -0.24
C TYR A 393 7.22 15.44 -0.81
N GLU A 394 8.42 15.47 -0.24
CA GLU A 394 9.43 16.49 -0.53
C GLU A 394 10.75 15.89 -1.01
N ASP A 395 11.36 16.46 -2.05
CA ASP A 395 12.71 16.10 -2.50
C ASP A 395 12.90 14.60 -2.86
N ASN A 396 11.85 13.91 -3.31
CA ASN A 396 11.95 12.52 -3.77
C ASN A 396 12.26 12.45 -5.28
N TRP A 397 12.94 11.38 -5.72
CA TRP A 397 13.05 11.06 -7.14
C TRP A 397 11.92 10.12 -7.53
N VAL A 398 10.98 10.60 -8.36
CA VAL A 398 9.80 9.84 -8.75
C VAL A 398 9.70 9.77 -10.27
N TYR A 399 10.07 8.62 -10.85
CA TYR A 399 10.31 8.53 -12.28
C TYR A 399 10.01 7.14 -12.88
N GLY A 400 9.85 7.07 -14.21
CA GLY A 400 9.68 5.82 -14.94
C GLY A 400 8.31 5.13 -14.76
N HIS A 401 7.33 5.80 -14.16
CA HIS A 401 6.01 5.23 -13.87
C HIS A 401 5.10 5.23 -15.10
N GLN A 402 4.52 4.07 -15.43
CA GLN A 402 3.62 3.91 -16.58
C GLN A 402 2.21 4.45 -16.36
N ARG A 403 1.86 4.90 -15.14
CA ARG A 403 0.58 5.51 -14.81
C ARG A 403 0.74 6.94 -14.27
N ALA A 404 1.16 7.07 -13.01
CA ALA A 404 1.23 8.35 -12.30
C ALA A 404 2.42 8.39 -11.33
N ALA A 405 3.08 9.54 -11.20
CA ALA A 405 4.06 9.74 -10.12
C ALA A 405 3.35 9.85 -8.77
N PHE A 406 2.35 10.74 -8.68
CA PHE A 406 1.49 10.92 -7.53
C PHE A 406 0.02 10.70 -7.90
N TYR A 407 -0.67 9.89 -7.11
CA TYR A 407 -2.09 9.60 -7.22
C TYR A 407 -2.78 9.98 -5.92
N LEU A 408 -3.71 10.94 -5.95
CA LEU A 408 -4.47 11.38 -4.78
C LEU A 408 -5.97 11.17 -5.01
N ASN A 409 -6.63 10.47 -4.09
CA ASN A 409 -8.09 10.41 -4.03
C ASN A 409 -8.61 10.48 -2.61
N ALA A 410 -9.80 11.04 -2.45
CA ALA A 410 -10.54 10.97 -1.21
C ALA A 410 -11.09 9.58 -0.94
N VAL A 411 -11.25 9.29 0.36
CA VAL A 411 -11.92 8.10 0.86
C VAL A 411 -13.08 8.57 1.74
N PRO A 412 -14.32 8.38 1.32
CA PRO A 412 -15.49 8.73 2.12
C PRO A 412 -15.56 7.90 3.41
N ALA A 413 -16.06 8.50 4.49
CA ALA A 413 -16.22 7.83 5.78
C ALA A 413 -17.01 6.51 5.71
N PHE A 414 -18.01 6.37 4.83
CA PHE A 414 -18.79 5.12 4.76
C PHE A 414 -17.94 3.91 4.33
N ILE A 415 -16.89 4.10 3.51
CA ILE A 415 -15.93 3.04 3.16
C ILE A 415 -15.14 2.60 4.40
N ARG A 416 -14.90 3.55 5.32
CA ARG A 416 -14.17 3.37 6.59
C ARG A 416 -15.05 2.83 7.72
N GLY A 417 -16.30 2.45 7.43
CA GLY A 417 -17.27 2.01 8.43
C GLY A 417 -17.92 3.13 9.24
N GLU A 418 -17.79 4.39 8.80
CA GLU A 418 -18.27 5.58 9.51
C GLU A 418 -19.44 6.27 8.78
N SER A 419 -20.51 6.56 9.51
CA SER A 419 -21.75 7.12 8.92
C SER A 419 -21.99 8.60 9.25
N ALA A 420 -21.15 9.21 10.08
CA ALA A 420 -21.30 10.61 10.46
C ALA A 420 -21.15 11.52 9.22
N TRP A 421 -22.15 12.36 8.97
CA TRP A 421 -22.17 13.26 7.80
C TRP A 421 -20.95 14.17 7.72
N GLY A 422 -20.52 14.73 8.86
CA GLY A 422 -19.35 15.62 8.93
C GLY A 422 -18.02 14.93 8.60
N LYS A 423 -17.98 13.60 8.54
CA LYS A 423 -16.78 12.82 8.22
C LYS A 423 -16.72 12.34 6.77
N GLN A 424 -17.75 12.58 5.95
CA GLN A 424 -17.73 12.10 4.55
C GLN A 424 -16.68 12.82 3.67
N THR A 425 -16.17 13.95 4.15
CA THR A 425 -15.19 14.79 3.47
C THR A 425 -14.06 15.20 4.42
N ASP A 426 -13.63 14.31 5.33
CA ASP A 426 -12.55 14.57 6.30
C ASP A 426 -11.18 14.03 5.86
N THR A 427 -11.04 13.61 4.60
CA THR A 427 -9.84 12.99 4.05
C THR A 427 -9.32 13.72 2.80
N SER A 428 -8.03 13.51 2.49
CA SER A 428 -7.34 14.14 1.35
C SER A 428 -7.18 15.65 1.48
N HIS A 429 -6.79 16.14 2.65
CA HIS A 429 -6.55 17.57 2.89
C HIS A 429 -5.08 17.85 3.21
N HIS A 430 -4.61 19.04 2.84
CA HIS A 430 -3.32 19.58 3.27
C HIS A 430 -2.10 18.71 2.90
N ASN A 431 -2.20 17.90 1.84
CA ASN A 431 -1.04 17.15 1.33
C ASN A 431 -0.16 18.05 0.46
N ARG A 432 1.16 17.99 0.67
CA ARG A 432 2.13 18.82 -0.03
C ARG A 432 3.08 17.96 -0.87
N TYR A 433 3.17 18.27 -2.16
CA TYR A 433 4.09 17.62 -3.10
C TYR A 433 5.05 18.67 -3.65
N ALA A 434 6.25 18.82 -3.08
CA ALA A 434 7.17 19.93 -3.41
C ALA A 434 8.62 19.50 -3.59
N GLY A 435 9.36 20.10 -4.52
CA GLY A 435 10.80 19.84 -4.70
C GLY A 435 11.16 18.45 -5.22
N ASN A 436 10.19 17.64 -5.65
CA ASN A 436 10.45 16.30 -6.16
C ASN A 436 11.08 16.36 -7.55
N HIS A 437 11.98 15.43 -7.82
CA HIS A 437 12.60 15.23 -9.11
C HIS A 437 11.72 14.29 -9.94
N LEU A 438 10.80 14.89 -10.72
CA LEU A 438 9.79 14.16 -11.48
C LEU A 438 10.29 13.81 -12.88
N GLY A 439 10.16 12.54 -13.25
CA GLY A 439 10.48 12.07 -14.60
C GLY A 439 11.98 12.11 -14.94
N VAL A 440 12.85 12.20 -13.93
CA VAL A 440 14.31 12.20 -14.07
C VAL A 440 14.94 11.32 -13.00
N ASP A 441 15.99 10.58 -13.37
CA ASP A 441 16.75 9.79 -12.41
C ASP A 441 17.75 10.64 -11.61
N ARG A 442 18.45 9.99 -10.67
CA ARG A 442 19.44 10.65 -9.80
C ARG A 442 20.66 11.19 -10.56
N ALA A 443 20.95 10.65 -11.75
CA ALA A 443 22.01 11.13 -12.63
C ALA A 443 21.53 12.28 -13.55
N GLY A 444 20.25 12.64 -13.49
CA GLY A 444 19.63 13.67 -14.33
C GLY A 444 19.20 13.16 -15.70
N ALA A 445 19.20 11.85 -15.95
CA ALA A 445 18.71 11.31 -17.21
C ALA A 445 17.18 11.29 -17.23
N SER A 446 16.61 11.58 -18.41
CA SER A 446 15.16 11.60 -18.60
C SER A 446 14.57 10.19 -18.48
N ARG A 447 13.61 10.04 -17.56
CA ARG A 447 12.84 8.82 -17.28
C ARG A 447 11.38 9.23 -17.01
N PRO A 448 10.66 9.73 -18.02
CA PRO A 448 9.38 10.40 -17.80
C PRO A 448 8.33 9.46 -17.20
N ASN A 449 7.48 10.00 -16.34
CA ASN A 449 6.23 9.36 -15.93
C ASN A 449 5.18 9.55 -17.04
N ARG A 450 4.17 8.68 -17.12
CA ARG A 450 3.03 8.89 -18.03
C ARG A 450 2.25 10.17 -17.65
N THR A 451 1.92 10.31 -16.38
CA THR A 451 1.44 11.55 -15.77
C THR A 451 2.21 11.77 -14.47
N ASP A 452 2.47 13.02 -14.11
CA ASP A 452 3.07 13.32 -12.81
C ASP A 452 2.00 13.37 -11.72
N VAL A 453 0.83 13.94 -12.00
CA VAL A 453 -0.24 14.09 -11.01
C VAL A 453 -1.55 13.52 -11.53
N TRP A 454 -2.11 12.57 -10.80
CA TRP A 454 -3.51 12.19 -10.86
C TRP A 454 -4.19 12.61 -9.56
N TRP A 455 -5.22 13.43 -9.63
CA TRP A 455 -6.01 13.84 -8.48
C TRP A 455 -7.50 13.79 -8.80
N ASP A 456 -8.29 13.21 -7.92
CA ASP A 456 -9.76 13.21 -8.05
C ASP A 456 -10.38 14.62 -7.92
N GLY A 457 -9.63 15.60 -7.43
CA GLY A 457 -10.06 16.98 -7.25
C GLY A 457 -10.74 17.26 -5.91
N GLN A 458 -10.95 16.25 -5.04
CA GLN A 458 -11.55 16.43 -3.72
C GLN A 458 -10.50 16.85 -2.69
N GLY A 459 -10.96 17.58 -1.68
CA GLY A 459 -10.15 18.01 -0.55
C GLY A 459 -9.75 19.46 -0.70
N GLY A 460 -9.01 19.96 0.29
CA GLY A 460 -8.64 21.37 0.42
C GLY A 460 -7.22 21.51 0.94
N GLY A 461 -6.54 22.59 0.53
CA GLY A 461 -5.17 22.88 0.94
C GLY A 461 -4.10 21.91 0.41
N ASN A 462 -4.44 21.00 -0.50
CA ASN A 462 -3.44 20.20 -1.23
C ASN A 462 -2.70 21.10 -2.23
N CYS A 463 -1.42 20.84 -2.46
CA CYS A 463 -0.64 21.59 -3.44
C CYS A 463 0.46 20.75 -4.09
N TRP A 464 0.82 21.09 -5.32
CA TRP A 464 1.89 20.47 -6.09
C TRP A 464 2.94 21.50 -6.54
N GLN A 465 4.17 21.06 -6.79
CA GLN A 465 5.21 21.91 -7.37
C GLN A 465 4.82 22.46 -8.75
N ALA A 466 5.20 23.72 -9.02
CA ALA A 466 4.81 24.44 -10.23
C ALA A 466 5.43 23.87 -11.52
N ASP A 467 6.51 23.09 -11.41
CA ASP A 467 7.20 22.44 -12.52
C ASP A 467 6.74 20.99 -12.76
N ALA A 468 5.65 20.54 -12.12
CA ALA A 468 5.03 19.26 -12.44
C ALA A 468 4.61 19.21 -13.92
N GLY A 469 4.87 18.08 -14.59
CA GLY A 469 4.57 17.89 -15.99
C GLY A 469 3.08 17.62 -16.25
N ALA A 470 2.76 16.44 -16.78
CA ALA A 470 1.38 16.11 -17.12
C ALA A 470 0.52 15.88 -15.87
N THR A 471 -0.60 16.60 -15.75
CA THR A 471 -1.51 16.49 -14.61
C THR A 471 -2.97 16.27 -15.02
N THR A 472 -3.74 15.63 -14.16
CA THR A 472 -5.21 15.56 -14.26
C THR A 472 -5.84 15.83 -12.88
N PRO A 473 -6.50 16.98 -12.68
CA PRO A 473 -6.82 18.03 -13.66
C PRO A 473 -5.57 18.74 -14.20
N GLY A 474 -5.69 19.35 -15.38
CA GLY A 474 -4.55 19.99 -16.09
C GLY A 474 -3.97 21.25 -15.43
N ALA A 475 -4.57 21.72 -14.34
CA ALA A 475 -4.08 22.83 -13.53
C ALA A 475 -4.35 22.52 -12.04
N PRO A 476 -3.42 21.86 -11.35
CA PRO A 476 -3.53 21.64 -9.91
C PRO A 476 -3.17 22.91 -9.12
N PRO A 477 -3.62 23.07 -7.87
CA PRO A 477 -3.11 24.08 -6.96
C PRO A 477 -1.59 23.96 -6.79
N GLU A 478 -0.90 25.09 -6.72
CA GLU A 478 0.56 25.14 -6.63
C GLU A 478 1.03 25.40 -5.19
N CYS A 479 2.13 24.78 -4.80
CA CYS A 479 2.77 25.00 -3.51
C CYS A 479 3.55 26.31 -3.48
N GLY A 480 3.33 27.11 -2.44
CA GLY A 480 4.19 28.23 -2.10
C GLY A 480 5.48 27.81 -1.38
N ALA A 481 6.32 28.81 -1.10
CA ALA A 481 7.63 28.62 -0.49
C ALA A 481 7.55 28.06 0.95
N ARG A 482 6.55 28.48 1.75
CA ARG A 482 6.32 27.92 3.09
C ARG A 482 5.24 26.84 3.02
N ARG A 483 5.33 25.85 3.90
CA ARG A 483 4.27 24.84 4.04
C ARG A 483 2.95 25.52 4.41
N GLY A 484 1.88 25.16 3.73
CA GLY A 484 0.56 25.79 3.87
C GLY A 484 0.28 27.00 2.99
N ASP A 485 1.31 27.60 2.37
CA ASP A 485 1.10 28.56 1.29
C ASP A 485 0.65 27.78 0.05
N VAL A 486 -0.57 28.04 -0.45
CA VAL A 486 -1.15 27.38 -1.63
C VAL A 486 -1.72 28.44 -2.57
N SER A 487 -1.37 28.38 -3.86
CA SER A 487 -1.98 29.21 -4.90
C SER A 487 -2.94 28.40 -5.75
N GLY A 488 -4.07 29.02 -6.11
CA GLY A 488 -5.23 28.30 -6.62
C GLY A 488 -6.08 27.75 -5.48
N ALA A 489 -7.39 27.78 -5.65
CA ALA A 489 -8.33 27.23 -4.68
C ALA A 489 -9.08 26.07 -5.31
N ALA A 490 -8.99 24.91 -4.68
CA ALA A 490 -9.85 23.78 -4.95
C ALA A 490 -10.20 23.17 -3.61
N ASP A 491 -11.39 23.53 -3.11
CA ASP A 491 -12.02 22.98 -1.91
C ASP A 491 -13.28 22.22 -2.35
N ARG A 492 -13.10 21.18 -3.17
CA ARG A 492 -14.26 20.42 -3.67
C ARG A 492 -14.71 19.44 -2.60
N LEU A 493 -16.01 19.45 -2.33
CA LEU A 493 -16.65 18.48 -1.43
C LEU A 493 -16.74 17.08 -2.02
N VAL A 494 -16.69 16.96 -3.35
CA VAL A 494 -16.78 15.69 -4.07
C VAL A 494 -15.76 15.69 -5.18
N GLY A 495 -15.11 14.54 -5.38
CA GLY A 495 -14.22 14.32 -6.51
C GLY A 495 -14.95 14.42 -7.86
N GLU A 496 -14.17 14.50 -8.94
CA GLU A 496 -14.68 14.53 -10.30
C GLU A 496 -15.53 13.27 -10.56
N PRO A 497 -16.81 13.41 -10.98
CA PRO A 497 -17.74 12.28 -11.03
C PRO A 497 -17.25 11.07 -11.82
N VAL A 498 -16.53 11.29 -12.92
CA VAL A 498 -15.96 10.22 -13.76
C VAL A 498 -14.86 9.47 -13.03
N LYS A 499 -13.97 10.18 -12.32
CA LYS A 499 -12.91 9.56 -11.50
C LYS A 499 -13.49 8.83 -10.31
N LEU A 500 -14.52 9.39 -9.66
CA LEU A 500 -15.24 8.72 -8.57
C LEU A 500 -15.89 7.41 -9.04
N ALA A 501 -16.55 7.43 -10.20
CA ALA A 501 -17.14 6.22 -10.78
C ALA A 501 -16.07 5.18 -11.12
N GLN A 502 -14.92 5.60 -11.67
CA GLN A 502 -13.77 4.73 -11.89
C GLN A 502 -13.30 4.08 -10.59
N LEU A 503 -13.04 4.87 -9.55
CA LEU A 503 -12.60 4.37 -8.24
C LEU A 503 -13.58 3.33 -7.68
N LEU A 504 -14.90 3.59 -7.76
CA LEU A 504 -15.92 2.67 -7.25
C LEU A 504 -15.98 1.35 -8.04
N VAL A 505 -15.83 1.38 -9.37
CA VAL A 505 -15.72 0.16 -10.17
C VAL A 505 -14.42 -0.58 -9.86
N CYS A 506 -13.31 0.15 -9.75
CA CYS A 506 -12.00 -0.45 -9.49
C CYS A 506 -11.91 -1.08 -8.08
N ALA A 507 -12.66 -0.58 -7.10
CA ALA A 507 -12.65 -1.07 -5.73
C ALA A 507 -13.31 -2.45 -5.55
N ASP A 508 -14.11 -2.96 -6.51
CA ASP A 508 -14.78 -4.27 -6.43
C ASP A 508 -13.84 -5.46 -6.73
N TYR A 509 -12.53 -5.28 -6.51
CA TYR A 509 -11.54 -6.36 -6.66
C TYR A 509 -11.61 -7.35 -5.50
N ASP A 510 -11.49 -8.64 -5.82
CA ASP A 510 -11.42 -9.71 -4.84
C ASP A 510 -10.57 -10.87 -5.39
N VAL A 511 -9.39 -11.06 -4.81
CA VAL A 511 -8.46 -12.12 -5.21
C VAL A 511 -9.03 -13.52 -4.99
N ARG A 512 -9.80 -13.73 -3.91
CA ARG A 512 -10.35 -15.04 -3.50
C ARG A 512 -11.48 -15.44 -4.43
N ALA A 513 -12.35 -14.49 -4.75
CA ALA A 513 -13.41 -14.69 -5.74
C ALA A 513 -12.89 -14.65 -7.18
N ARG A 514 -11.58 -14.41 -7.39
CA ARG A 514 -10.95 -14.16 -8.69
C ARG A 514 -11.68 -13.08 -9.49
N ARG A 515 -12.17 -12.07 -8.79
CA ARG A 515 -12.95 -10.97 -9.36
C ARG A 515 -12.02 -9.85 -9.76
N LEU A 516 -11.88 -9.66 -11.07
CA LEU A 516 -11.24 -8.51 -11.70
C LEU A 516 -12.34 -7.63 -12.32
N PRO A 517 -12.66 -6.46 -11.73
CA PRO A 517 -13.72 -5.58 -12.22
C PRO A 517 -13.61 -5.24 -13.70
N ALA A 518 -14.62 -5.66 -14.46
CA ALA A 518 -14.73 -5.35 -15.88
C ALA A 518 -14.89 -3.83 -16.06
N GLY A 519 -14.05 -3.25 -16.93
CA GLY A 519 -14.10 -1.82 -17.24
C GLY A 519 -13.25 -0.92 -16.34
N CYS A 520 -12.56 -1.47 -15.34
CA CYS A 520 -11.48 -0.75 -14.67
C CYS A 520 -10.15 -0.96 -15.41
N ASP A 521 -9.45 0.13 -15.69
CA ASP A 521 -8.17 0.12 -16.41
C ASP A 521 -7.01 -0.43 -15.57
N TRP A 522 -7.14 -0.51 -14.25
CA TRP A 522 -6.15 -1.12 -13.35
C TRP A 522 -5.98 -2.62 -13.67
N TYR A 523 -7.06 -3.28 -14.10
CA TYR A 523 -7.09 -4.71 -14.46
C TYR A 523 -7.06 -4.95 -15.97
N GLY A 524 -6.69 -3.93 -16.77
CA GLY A 524 -6.44 -4.06 -18.20
C GLY A 524 -7.56 -3.62 -19.13
N ALA A 525 -8.64 -3.01 -18.64
CA ALA A 525 -9.66 -2.43 -19.53
C ALA A 525 -9.09 -1.31 -20.41
N ARG A 526 -9.43 -1.30 -21.70
CA ARG A 526 -8.92 -0.31 -22.68
C ARG A 526 -10.04 0.24 -23.58
N GLY A 527 -9.84 1.45 -24.10
CA GLY A 527 -10.79 2.10 -25.02
C GLY A 527 -12.22 2.11 -24.47
N LEU A 528 -13.17 1.62 -25.28
CA LEU A 528 -14.60 1.57 -24.93
C LEU A 528 -14.96 0.63 -23.77
N GLN A 529 -14.04 -0.26 -23.36
CA GLN A 529 -14.28 -1.12 -22.18
C GLN A 529 -14.24 -0.30 -20.90
N ARG A 530 -13.49 0.80 -20.86
CA ARG A 530 -13.27 1.61 -19.67
C ARG A 530 -14.56 2.31 -19.22
N VAL A 531 -14.84 2.27 -17.92
CA VAL A 531 -16.02 2.92 -17.35
C VAL A 531 -16.03 4.42 -17.64
N GLU A 532 -14.86 5.08 -17.61
CA GLU A 532 -14.76 6.51 -17.90
C GLU A 532 -15.18 6.81 -19.35
N THR A 533 -14.77 5.96 -20.30
CA THR A 533 -15.14 6.09 -21.71
C THR A 533 -16.62 5.78 -21.94
N GLN A 534 -17.17 4.78 -21.24
CA GLN A 534 -18.60 4.48 -21.31
C GLN A 534 -19.45 5.64 -20.78
N LEU A 535 -19.02 6.29 -19.69
CA LEU A 535 -19.67 7.47 -19.13
C LEU A 535 -19.55 8.70 -20.04
N ALA A 536 -18.39 8.92 -20.66
CA ALA A 536 -18.20 9.96 -21.66
C ALA A 536 -19.12 9.75 -22.87
N LEU A 537 -19.19 8.52 -23.39
CA LEU A 537 -20.09 8.16 -24.49
C LEU A 537 -21.56 8.35 -24.12
N GLY A 538 -21.98 7.89 -22.94
CA GLY A 538 -23.35 8.05 -22.46
C GLY A 538 -23.74 9.53 -22.34
N SER A 539 -22.86 10.34 -21.73
CA SER A 539 -23.04 11.79 -21.59
C SER A 539 -23.11 12.49 -22.94
N ALA A 540 -22.21 12.16 -23.85
CA ALA A 540 -22.17 12.69 -25.20
C ALA A 540 -23.47 12.39 -25.97
N LEU A 541 -23.98 11.16 -25.89
CA LEU A 541 -25.24 10.79 -26.54
C LEU A 541 -26.43 11.59 -26.01
N VAL A 542 -26.50 11.80 -24.68
CA VAL A 542 -27.57 12.61 -24.07
C VAL A 542 -27.50 14.06 -24.54
N LEU A 543 -26.31 14.66 -24.55
CA LEU A 543 -26.11 16.04 -25.00
C LEU A 543 -26.41 16.18 -26.50
N ALA A 544 -25.95 15.25 -27.33
CA ALA A 544 -26.24 15.20 -28.76
C ALA A 544 -27.74 15.12 -29.04
N LEU A 545 -28.47 14.25 -28.34
CA LEU A 545 -29.92 14.11 -28.49
C LEU A 545 -30.67 15.36 -28.03
N THR A 546 -30.25 15.96 -26.92
CA THR A 546 -30.91 17.14 -26.34
C THR A 546 -30.68 18.37 -27.21
N GLY A 547 -29.42 18.67 -27.54
CA GLY A 547 -29.06 19.79 -28.42
C GLY A 547 -29.59 19.59 -29.84
N GLY A 548 -29.53 18.37 -30.37
CA GLY A 548 -30.10 18.03 -31.68
C GLY A 548 -31.62 18.18 -31.74
N ALA A 549 -32.35 17.80 -30.68
CA ALA A 549 -33.79 18.00 -30.60
C ALA A 549 -34.16 19.50 -30.50
N LEU A 550 -33.40 20.29 -29.74
CA LEU A 550 -33.57 21.74 -29.65
C LEU A 550 -33.35 22.39 -31.01
N TRP A 551 -32.22 22.08 -31.65
CA TRP A 551 -31.89 22.57 -32.98
C TRP A 551 -32.99 22.23 -33.99
N TRP A 552 -33.39 20.95 -34.06
CA TRP A 552 -34.41 20.49 -35.00
C TRP A 552 -35.77 21.18 -34.81
N ARG A 553 -36.19 21.36 -33.55
CA ARG A 553 -37.53 21.90 -33.23
C ARG A 553 -37.62 23.41 -33.30
N ARG A 554 -36.53 24.13 -33.03
CA ARG A 554 -36.58 25.58 -32.82
C ARG A 554 -35.62 26.38 -33.70
N LEU A 555 -34.51 25.80 -34.14
CA LEU A 555 -33.39 26.57 -34.72
C LEU A 555 -32.92 26.06 -36.09
N ARG A 556 -33.62 25.09 -36.69
CA ARG A 556 -33.26 24.46 -37.98
C ARG A 556 -33.15 25.45 -39.14
N GLY A 557 -33.84 26.59 -39.08
CA GLY A 557 -33.76 27.67 -40.09
C GLY A 557 -32.56 28.61 -39.92
N ASN A 558 -31.85 28.55 -38.79
CA ASN A 558 -30.76 29.45 -38.46
C ASN A 558 -29.39 28.82 -38.82
N ARG A 559 -28.67 29.46 -39.75
CA ARG A 559 -27.35 28.98 -40.23
C ARG A 559 -26.30 28.95 -39.11
N LEU A 560 -26.32 29.93 -38.20
CA LEU A 560 -25.39 29.99 -37.06
C LEU A 560 -25.67 28.86 -36.08
N ALA A 561 -26.94 28.59 -35.76
CA ALA A 561 -27.32 27.46 -34.92
C ALA A 561 -26.96 26.10 -35.55
N GLY A 562 -27.04 25.99 -36.88
CA GLY A 562 -26.57 24.81 -37.62
C GLY A 562 -25.07 24.60 -37.50
N ALA A 563 -24.27 25.65 -37.72
CA ALA A 563 -22.81 25.58 -37.57
C ALA A 563 -22.39 25.28 -36.13
N ALA A 564 -23.00 25.94 -35.15
CA ALA A 564 -22.77 25.68 -33.72
C ALA A 564 -23.07 24.23 -33.37
N THR A 565 -24.14 23.65 -33.92
CA THR A 565 -24.50 22.24 -33.68
C THR A 565 -23.49 21.26 -34.26
N LEU A 566 -22.93 21.53 -35.43
CA LEU A 566 -21.85 20.70 -35.98
C LEU A 566 -20.58 20.78 -35.13
N LEU A 567 -20.21 21.99 -34.66
CA LEU A 567 -19.07 22.17 -33.77
C LEU A 567 -19.26 21.43 -32.44
N GLY A 568 -20.46 21.50 -31.87
CA GLY A 568 -20.81 20.78 -30.66
C GLY A 568 -20.72 19.26 -30.82
N LEU A 569 -21.26 18.71 -31.92
CA LEU A 569 -21.14 17.28 -32.21
C LEU A 569 -19.68 16.85 -32.39
N ALA A 570 -18.85 17.67 -33.03
CA ALA A 570 -17.40 17.43 -33.11
C ALA A 570 -16.74 17.47 -31.72
N GLY A 571 -17.13 18.44 -30.87
CA GLY A 571 -16.69 18.54 -29.47
C GLY A 571 -17.03 17.28 -28.66
N LEU A 572 -18.26 16.79 -28.77
CA LEU A 572 -18.70 15.55 -28.11
C LEU A 572 -17.94 14.31 -28.63
N ALA A 573 -17.68 14.22 -29.93
CA ALA A 573 -16.89 13.13 -30.49
C ALA A 573 -15.44 13.16 -29.99
N LEU A 574 -14.86 14.36 -29.87
CA LEU A 574 -13.53 14.57 -29.30
C LEU A 574 -13.48 14.24 -27.81
N ASP A 575 -14.54 14.52 -27.04
CA ASP A 575 -14.62 14.15 -25.62
C ASP A 575 -14.53 12.63 -25.45
N VAL A 576 -15.35 11.89 -26.22
CA VAL A 576 -15.31 10.42 -26.22
C VAL A 576 -13.95 9.90 -26.67
N ALA A 577 -13.39 10.44 -27.76
CA ALA A 577 -12.08 10.03 -28.26
C ALA A 577 -10.97 10.32 -27.23
N GLY A 578 -10.98 11.51 -26.61
CA GLY A 578 -10.03 11.92 -25.58
C GLY A 578 -10.11 11.02 -24.34
N SER A 579 -11.31 10.61 -23.95
CA SER A 579 -11.50 9.68 -22.83
C SER A 579 -10.79 8.33 -23.06
N THR A 580 -10.56 7.91 -24.31
CA THR A 580 -9.86 6.64 -24.62
C THR A 580 -8.35 6.71 -24.37
N LEU A 581 -7.77 7.91 -24.33
CA LEU A 581 -6.32 8.17 -24.23
C LEU A 581 -5.86 8.26 -22.76
N ALA A 582 -6.29 7.33 -21.90
CA ALA A 582 -6.07 7.33 -20.45
C ALA A 582 -4.70 7.93 -20.05
N LEU A 583 -4.73 8.99 -19.24
CA LEU A 583 -3.54 9.62 -18.63
C LEU A 583 -2.47 10.08 -19.62
N THR A 584 -2.78 10.09 -20.91
CA THR A 584 -1.87 10.59 -21.93
C THR A 584 -2.10 12.10 -22.03
N PRO A 585 -1.07 12.93 -21.79
CA PRO A 585 -1.22 14.38 -21.89
C PRO A 585 -1.58 14.77 -23.32
N THR A 586 -2.78 15.32 -23.51
CA THR A 586 -3.25 15.81 -24.81
C THR A 586 -4.12 17.05 -24.64
N ALA A 587 -4.20 17.88 -25.68
CA ALA A 587 -5.11 19.02 -25.72
C ALA A 587 -6.57 18.62 -26.03
N VAL A 588 -6.84 17.34 -26.30
CA VAL A 588 -8.15 16.86 -26.79
C VAL A 588 -9.29 17.19 -25.82
N PRO A 589 -9.18 16.94 -24.49
CA PRO A 589 -10.27 17.27 -23.56
C PRO A 589 -10.57 18.77 -23.50
N ALA A 590 -9.54 19.62 -23.57
CA ALA A 590 -9.72 21.07 -23.57
C ALA A 590 -10.43 21.56 -24.85
N VAL A 591 -10.03 21.05 -26.02
CA VAL A 591 -10.68 21.36 -27.30
C VAL A 591 -12.13 20.86 -27.31
N ALA A 592 -12.38 19.64 -26.81
CA ALA A 592 -13.72 19.08 -26.69
C ALA A 592 -14.63 19.96 -25.82
N LEU A 593 -14.12 20.43 -24.67
CA LEU A 593 -14.85 21.31 -23.77
C LEU A 593 -15.13 22.68 -24.40
N LEU A 594 -14.14 23.28 -25.09
CA LEU A 594 -14.31 24.56 -25.79
C LEU A 594 -15.38 24.48 -26.88
N LEU A 595 -15.35 23.43 -27.71
CA LEU A 595 -16.32 23.23 -28.78
C LEU A 595 -17.73 22.98 -28.25
N THR A 596 -17.85 22.18 -27.19
CA THR A 596 -19.13 21.88 -26.54
C THR A 596 -19.69 23.13 -25.84
N GLY A 597 -18.83 23.90 -25.17
CA GLY A 597 -19.22 25.17 -24.54
C GLY A 597 -19.69 26.20 -25.57
N ALA A 598 -18.92 26.40 -26.64
CA ALA A 598 -19.30 27.29 -27.74
C ALA A 598 -20.64 26.90 -28.36
N TRP A 599 -20.90 25.59 -28.52
CA TRP A 599 -22.18 25.10 -29.01
C TRP A 599 -23.35 25.55 -28.13
N TRP A 600 -23.29 25.28 -26.82
CA TRP A 600 -24.38 25.65 -25.90
C TRP A 600 -24.57 27.16 -25.77
N THR A 601 -23.47 27.92 -25.72
CA THR A 601 -23.54 29.39 -25.68
C THR A 601 -24.20 29.94 -26.94
N LEU A 602 -23.78 29.48 -28.13
CA LEU A 602 -24.35 29.95 -29.39
C LEU A 602 -25.83 29.55 -29.53
N LEU A 603 -26.21 28.33 -29.14
CA LEU A 603 -27.62 27.91 -29.13
C LEU A 603 -28.47 28.75 -28.17
N GLY A 604 -27.93 29.22 -27.05
CA GLY A 604 -28.63 30.09 -26.12
C GLY A 604 -28.79 31.54 -26.61
N LEU A 605 -27.90 31.98 -27.51
CA LEU A 605 -27.92 33.33 -28.10
C LEU A 605 -28.73 33.42 -29.41
N THR A 606 -28.99 32.29 -30.07
CA THR A 606 -29.80 32.19 -31.30
C THR A 606 -31.26 31.87 -31.04
#